data_AF-A0A936MVP5-F1
#
_entry.id   AF-A0A936MVP5-F1
#
_cell.length_a   1.000
_cell.length_b   1.000
_cell.length_c   1.000
_cell.angle_alpha   90.00
_cell.angle_beta   90.00
_cell.angle_gamma   90.00
#
_symmetry.space_group_name_H-M   'P 1'
#
loop_
_entity.id
_entity.type
_entity.pdbx_description
1 polymer ?
#
loop_
_entity_poly.entity_id
_entity_poly.type
_entity_poly.pdbx_seq_one_letter_code
_entity_poly.pdbx_strand_id
1 'polypeptide(L)'
;MRLLDLFCGAGGAGMGYHRAGFEVVGVDIAPQPRYPFEFHQADALEYCAAHGHEFDAIHASPPCQAYSLASQQWRTNGQEYPDLVADTRQVLVATGRPYIIENVPGAPLVDPTILNGAFFGLNLRRTRWFETSFIVPFVLLPAEGPSRFRMGRRPATHDPVVPVGNFSGVARARQVMGIDWMTRTELSQAIPPAYTEWIGRQLMAIMTRR
;
A
#
# COMPACT_ATOMS: atom_id res chain seq x y z
N MET A 1 7.17 -19.37 0.17
CA MET A 1 5.96 -18.92 0.88
C MET A 1 5.15 -18.08 -0.08
N ARG A 2 3.84 -18.30 -0.15
CA ARG A 2 2.91 -17.60 -1.03
C ARG A 2 2.19 -16.49 -0.29
N LEU A 3 2.10 -15.30 -0.88
CA LEU A 3 1.41 -14.14 -0.33
C LEU A 3 0.32 -13.66 -1.28
N LEU A 4 -0.88 -13.47 -0.74
CA LEU A 4 -2.02 -12.90 -1.46
C LEU A 4 -2.02 -11.38 -1.30
N ASP A 5 -1.96 -10.65 -2.41
CA ASP A 5 -2.01 -9.18 -2.49
C ASP A 5 -3.41 -8.76 -2.94
N LEU A 6 -4.26 -8.38 -1.97
CA LEU A 6 -5.64 -7.96 -2.20
C LEU A 6 -5.72 -6.45 -2.48
N PHE A 7 -6.63 -6.07 -3.39
CA PHE A 7 -6.74 -4.70 -3.89
C PHE A 7 -5.42 -4.24 -4.54
N CYS A 8 -4.84 -5.14 -5.34
CA CYS A 8 -3.41 -5.11 -5.67
C CYS A 8 -3.00 -3.91 -6.53
N GLY A 9 -3.96 -3.29 -7.24
CA GLY A 9 -3.67 -2.28 -8.24
C GLY A 9 -2.59 -2.77 -9.21
N ALA A 10 -1.66 -1.89 -9.58
CA ALA A 10 -0.53 -2.28 -10.44
C ALA A 10 0.65 -2.95 -9.69
N GLY A 11 0.50 -3.32 -8.41
CA GLY A 11 1.48 -4.15 -7.69
C GLY A 11 2.65 -3.42 -7.03
N GLY A 12 2.42 -2.21 -6.51
CA GLY A 12 3.42 -1.49 -5.73
C GLY A 12 3.75 -2.21 -4.41
N ALA A 13 2.71 -2.60 -3.67
CA ALA A 13 2.81 -3.39 -2.46
C ALA A 13 3.36 -4.80 -2.75
N GLY A 14 2.74 -5.52 -3.70
CA GLY A 14 3.19 -6.84 -4.13
C GLY A 14 4.67 -6.90 -4.50
N MET A 15 5.20 -5.90 -5.21
CA MET A 15 6.64 -5.88 -5.57
C MET A 15 7.55 -5.88 -4.34
N GLY A 16 7.16 -5.22 -3.25
CA GLY A 16 7.94 -5.25 -2.02
C GLY A 16 7.95 -6.63 -1.37
N TYR A 17 6.80 -7.30 -1.32
CA TYR A 17 6.72 -8.68 -0.82
C TYR A 17 7.52 -9.65 -1.68
N HIS A 18 7.49 -9.50 -3.00
CA HIS A 18 8.34 -10.28 -3.90
C HIS A 18 9.82 -10.08 -3.58
N ARG A 19 10.27 -8.83 -3.39
CA ARG A 19 11.65 -8.50 -2.98
C ARG A 19 12.02 -9.06 -1.60
N ALA A 20 11.04 -9.25 -0.72
CA ALA A 20 11.22 -9.90 0.58
C ALA A 20 11.32 -11.44 0.48
N GLY A 21 11.02 -12.03 -0.69
CA GLY A 21 11.14 -13.47 -0.95
C GLY A 21 9.80 -14.23 -1.04
N PHE A 22 8.67 -13.53 -1.09
CA PHE A 22 7.36 -14.17 -1.32
C PHE A 22 7.11 -14.43 -2.80
N GLU A 23 6.40 -15.53 -3.07
CA GLU A 23 5.67 -15.72 -4.32
C GLU A 23 4.33 -15.00 -4.20
N VAL A 24 4.08 -14.00 -5.05
CA VAL A 24 2.96 -13.07 -4.89
C VAL A 24 1.88 -13.35 -5.92
N VAL A 25 0.61 -13.37 -5.46
CA VAL A 25 -0.58 -13.45 -6.31
C VAL A 25 -1.45 -12.23 -6.03
N GLY A 26 -1.79 -11.47 -7.07
CA GLY A 26 -2.60 -10.26 -6.97
C GLY A 26 -4.07 -10.49 -7.29
N VAL A 27 -4.95 -9.80 -6.55
CA VAL A 27 -6.39 -9.77 -6.82
C VAL A 27 -6.89 -8.33 -6.85
N ASP A 28 -7.60 -7.99 -7.91
CA ASP A 28 -8.25 -6.68 -8.06
C ASP A 28 -9.51 -6.81 -8.93
N ILE A 29 -10.52 -6.00 -8.63
CA ILE A 29 -11.78 -6.00 -9.39
C ILE A 29 -11.59 -5.42 -10.80
N ALA A 30 -10.65 -4.49 -10.95
CA ALA A 30 -10.30 -3.89 -12.22
C ALA A 30 -9.19 -4.70 -12.90
N PRO A 31 -9.13 -4.71 -14.24
CA PRO A 31 -8.01 -5.32 -14.95
C PRO A 31 -6.72 -4.58 -14.62
N GLN A 32 -5.67 -5.32 -14.25
CA GLN A 32 -4.35 -4.78 -13.92
C GLN A 32 -3.29 -5.26 -14.94
N PRO A 33 -3.29 -4.75 -16.19
CA PRO A 33 -2.40 -5.22 -17.25
C PRO A 33 -0.90 -4.96 -17.00
N ARG A 34 -0.58 -4.22 -15.93
CA ARG A 34 0.78 -3.90 -15.48
C ARG A 34 1.13 -4.53 -14.14
N TYR A 35 0.26 -5.38 -13.60
CA TYR A 35 0.61 -6.17 -12.42
C TYR A 35 1.75 -7.12 -12.79
N PRO A 36 2.85 -7.16 -12.02
CA PRO A 36 4.06 -7.89 -12.43
C PRO A 36 4.07 -9.38 -12.08
N PHE A 37 3.03 -9.89 -11.41
CA PHE A 37 2.94 -11.29 -10.97
C PHE A 37 1.66 -11.97 -11.47
N GLU A 38 1.38 -13.17 -10.96
CA GLU A 38 0.10 -13.83 -11.18
C GLU A 38 -1.04 -12.92 -10.73
N PHE A 39 -2.08 -12.81 -11.56
CA PHE A 39 -3.19 -11.89 -11.35
C PHE A 39 -4.53 -12.57 -11.59
N HIS A 40 -5.45 -12.37 -10.65
CA HIS A 40 -6.86 -12.77 -10.76
C HIS A 40 -7.74 -11.52 -10.75
N GLN A 41 -8.54 -11.35 -11.80
CA GLN A 41 -9.55 -10.30 -11.81
C GLN A 41 -10.81 -10.79 -11.08
N ALA A 42 -10.99 -10.38 -9.83
CA ALA A 42 -12.09 -10.81 -8.96
C ALA A 42 -12.36 -9.78 -7.86
N ASP A 43 -13.49 -9.90 -7.16
CA ASP A 43 -13.69 -9.20 -5.90
C ASP A 43 -12.70 -9.72 -4.85
N ALA A 44 -11.99 -8.81 -4.20
CA ALA A 44 -10.91 -9.15 -3.28
C ALA A 44 -11.42 -9.84 -2.00
N LEU A 45 -12.59 -9.47 -1.49
CA LEU A 45 -13.16 -10.05 -0.27
C LEU A 45 -13.73 -11.44 -0.56
N GLU A 46 -14.46 -11.60 -1.67
CA GLU A 46 -14.97 -12.90 -2.11
C GLU A 46 -13.83 -13.88 -2.39
N TYR A 47 -12.80 -13.44 -3.13
CA TYR A 47 -11.64 -14.28 -3.41
C TYR A 47 -10.89 -14.67 -2.14
N CYS A 48 -10.70 -13.74 -1.20
CA CYS A 48 -10.04 -14.04 0.07
C CYS A 48 -10.87 -15.02 0.93
N ALA A 49 -12.19 -14.87 0.96
CA ALA A 49 -13.06 -15.81 1.68
C ALA A 49 -12.98 -17.23 1.11
N ALA A 50 -12.89 -17.37 -0.22
CA ALA A 50 -12.79 -18.66 -0.89
C ALA A 50 -11.38 -19.27 -0.82
N HIS A 51 -10.34 -18.47 -1.07
CA HIS A 51 -8.97 -18.95 -1.36
C HIS A 51 -7.91 -18.43 -0.40
N GLY A 52 -8.21 -17.47 0.47
CA GLY A 52 -7.22 -16.84 1.36
C GLY A 52 -6.51 -17.85 2.29
N HIS A 53 -7.20 -18.93 2.65
CA HIS A 53 -6.64 -20.03 3.43
C HIS A 53 -5.55 -20.84 2.70
N GLU A 54 -5.41 -20.71 1.37
CA GLU A 54 -4.40 -21.40 0.55
C GLU A 54 -3.03 -20.69 0.57
N PHE A 55 -2.97 -19.48 1.13
CA PHE A 55 -1.77 -18.66 1.19
C PHE A 55 -1.12 -18.70 2.57
N ASP A 56 0.16 -18.38 2.62
CA ASP A 56 0.90 -18.35 3.89
C ASP A 56 0.70 -17.02 4.64
N ALA A 57 0.43 -15.94 3.90
CA ALA A 57 0.12 -14.61 4.43
C ALA A 57 -0.68 -13.76 3.43
N ILE A 58 -1.30 -12.68 3.91
CA ILE A 58 -2.18 -11.83 3.10
C ILE A 58 -1.87 -10.34 3.34
N HIS A 59 -1.70 -9.57 2.27
CA HIS A 59 -1.70 -8.11 2.28
C HIS A 59 -3.01 -7.60 1.70
N ALA A 60 -3.56 -6.52 2.26
CA ALA A 60 -4.70 -5.83 1.71
C ALA A 60 -4.52 -4.29 1.75
N SER A 61 -4.81 -3.64 0.63
CA SER A 61 -4.85 -2.17 0.50
C SER A 61 -6.25 -1.67 0.07
N PRO A 62 -7.29 -1.83 0.92
CA PRO A 62 -8.65 -1.46 0.55
C PRO A 62 -8.75 0.04 0.19
N PRO A 63 -9.75 0.43 -0.63
CA PRO A 63 -9.98 1.82 -1.04
C PRO A 63 -9.91 2.81 0.14
N CYS A 64 -9.16 3.91 -0.04
CA CYS A 64 -8.85 4.86 1.03
C CYS A 64 -9.61 6.19 0.92
N GLN A 65 -10.48 6.34 -0.08
CA GLN A 65 -11.14 7.61 -0.41
C GLN A 65 -12.10 8.09 0.70
N ALA A 66 -12.60 7.20 1.57
CA ALA A 66 -13.35 7.62 2.76
C ALA A 66 -12.50 8.47 3.73
N TYR A 67 -11.17 8.26 3.74
CA TYR A 67 -10.25 8.82 4.73
C TYR A 67 -9.24 9.82 4.16
N SER A 68 -8.95 9.74 2.86
CA SER A 68 -7.87 10.53 2.28
C SER A 68 -8.13 12.05 2.33
N LEU A 69 -7.08 12.83 2.56
CA LEU A 69 -7.13 14.29 2.37
C LEU A 69 -7.42 14.67 0.91
N ALA A 70 -6.95 13.85 -0.02
CA ALA A 70 -7.13 14.05 -1.45
C ALA A 70 -8.58 13.90 -1.92
N SER A 71 -9.48 13.35 -1.11
CA SER A 71 -10.91 13.23 -1.41
C SER A 71 -11.80 14.12 -0.53
N GLN A 72 -11.20 14.90 0.39
CA GLN A 72 -11.95 15.65 1.41
C GLN A 72 -12.98 16.60 0.82
N GLN A 73 -12.62 17.35 -0.23
CA GLN A 73 -13.54 18.30 -0.87
C GLN A 73 -14.79 17.60 -1.42
N TRP A 74 -14.63 16.45 -2.07
CA TRP A 74 -15.73 15.66 -2.61
C TRP A 74 -16.62 15.11 -1.50
N ARG A 75 -16.02 14.62 -0.40
CA ARG A 75 -16.78 14.16 0.78
C ARG A 75 -17.58 15.28 1.42
N THR A 76 -16.99 16.47 1.58
CA THR A 76 -17.70 17.66 2.07
C THR A 76 -18.84 18.08 1.13
N ASN A 77 -18.72 17.80 -0.17
CA ASN A 77 -19.78 18.01 -1.16
C ASN A 77 -20.80 16.85 -1.24
N GLY A 78 -20.78 15.90 -0.30
CA GLY A 78 -21.76 14.81 -0.20
C GLY A 78 -21.41 13.54 -0.99
N GLN A 79 -20.22 13.44 -1.59
CA GLN A 79 -19.80 12.19 -2.24
C GLN A 79 -19.43 11.13 -1.21
N GLU A 80 -20.10 9.99 -1.27
CA GLU A 80 -19.81 8.81 -0.46
C GLU A 80 -18.75 7.92 -1.14
N TYR A 81 -17.92 7.29 -0.33
CA TYR A 81 -16.92 6.33 -0.76
C TYR A 81 -17.02 5.07 0.09
N PRO A 82 -16.82 3.86 -0.49
CA PRO A 82 -16.80 2.63 0.29
C PRO A 82 -15.75 2.70 1.41
N ASP A 83 -16.16 2.24 2.60
CA ASP A 83 -15.27 1.99 3.72
C ASP A 83 -15.18 0.48 3.95
N LEU A 84 -14.14 -0.12 3.37
CA LEU A 84 -13.97 -1.58 3.40
C LEU A 84 -12.96 -2.04 4.46
N VAL A 85 -12.47 -1.15 5.33
CA VAL A 85 -11.43 -1.52 6.31
C VAL A 85 -11.94 -2.58 7.29
N ALA A 86 -13.15 -2.39 7.83
CA ALA A 86 -13.74 -3.33 8.78
C ALA A 86 -14.04 -4.69 8.14
N ASP A 87 -14.65 -4.70 6.96
CA ASP A 87 -14.99 -5.94 6.24
C ASP A 87 -13.73 -6.69 5.80
N THR A 88 -12.71 -5.96 5.31
CA THR A 88 -11.39 -6.53 4.99
C THR A 88 -10.79 -7.22 6.20
N ARG A 89 -10.79 -6.56 7.37
CA ARG A 89 -10.27 -7.16 8.60
C ARG A 89 -11.02 -8.43 8.99
N GLN A 90 -12.36 -8.43 8.90
CA GLN A 90 -13.16 -9.61 9.26
C GLN A 90 -12.80 -10.81 8.38
N VAL A 91 -12.71 -10.63 7.06
CA VAL A 91 -12.35 -11.70 6.13
C VAL A 91 -10.92 -12.20 6.41
N LEU A 92 -9.96 -11.29 6.61
CA LEU A 92 -8.58 -11.65 6.93
C LEU A 92 -8.45 -12.46 8.22
N VAL A 93 -9.14 -12.03 9.29
CA VAL A 93 -9.18 -12.76 10.56
C VAL A 93 -9.76 -14.17 10.37
N ALA A 94 -10.81 -14.32 9.57
CA ALA A 94 -11.44 -15.61 9.30
C ALA A 94 -10.50 -16.60 8.59
N THR A 95 -9.49 -16.12 7.84
CA THR A 95 -8.51 -17.01 7.18
C THR A 95 -7.57 -17.72 8.16
N GLY A 96 -7.40 -17.18 9.37
CA GLY A 96 -6.38 -17.64 10.32
C GLY A 96 -4.92 -17.42 9.87
N ARG A 97 -4.69 -16.70 8.77
CA ARG A 97 -3.37 -16.40 8.24
C ARG A 97 -2.82 -15.09 8.80
N PRO A 98 -1.48 -14.94 8.91
CA PRO A 98 -0.86 -13.65 9.13
C PRO A 98 -1.32 -12.63 8.08
N TYR A 99 -1.71 -11.43 8.51
CA TYR A 99 -2.20 -10.40 7.60
C TYR A 99 -1.59 -9.01 7.85
N ILE A 100 -1.65 -8.19 6.80
CA ILE A 100 -1.33 -6.77 6.80
C ILE A 100 -2.48 -6.00 6.14
N ILE A 101 -2.94 -4.92 6.77
CA ILE A 101 -3.86 -3.94 6.17
C ILE A 101 -3.14 -2.61 6.04
N GLU A 102 -2.96 -2.12 4.82
CA GLU A 102 -2.41 -0.80 4.54
C GLU A 102 -3.51 0.22 4.27
N ASN A 103 -3.35 1.42 4.83
CA ASN A 103 -4.20 2.55 4.48
C ASN A 103 -3.53 3.91 4.77
N VAL A 104 -4.24 4.98 4.45
CA VAL A 104 -3.80 6.36 4.72
C VAL A 104 -3.93 6.73 6.20
N PRO A 105 -3.18 7.75 6.67
CA PRO A 105 -3.38 8.30 8.00
C PRO A 105 -4.83 8.73 8.25
N GLY A 106 -5.37 8.34 9.41
CA GLY A 106 -6.75 8.62 9.82
C GLY A 106 -7.75 7.50 9.50
N ALA A 107 -7.35 6.45 8.78
CA ALA A 107 -8.15 5.24 8.66
C ALA A 107 -8.24 4.49 10.01
N PRO A 108 -9.33 3.77 10.29
CA PRO A 108 -9.57 3.07 11.55
C PRO A 108 -8.78 1.75 11.62
N LEU A 109 -7.45 1.84 11.51
CA LEU A 109 -6.52 0.75 11.69
C LEU A 109 -6.20 0.55 13.18
N VAL A 110 -6.06 -0.71 13.61
CA VAL A 110 -5.71 -1.10 14.97
C VAL A 110 -4.19 -1.06 15.14
N ASP A 111 -3.72 -0.30 16.13
CA ASP A 111 -2.31 -0.16 16.51
C ASP A 111 -1.32 -0.12 15.32
N PRO A 112 -1.52 0.78 14.34
CA PRO A 112 -0.79 0.71 13.09
C PRO A 112 0.69 1.07 13.25
N THR A 113 1.55 0.33 12.57
CA THR A 113 2.91 0.76 12.25
C THR A 113 2.84 1.89 11.23
N ILE A 114 3.50 3.00 11.51
CA ILE A 114 3.57 4.15 10.61
C ILE A 114 4.88 4.07 9.83
N LEU A 115 4.82 4.23 8.51
CA LEU A 115 6.00 4.34 7.64
C LEU A 115 5.89 5.55 6.70
N ASN A 116 7.03 6.17 6.38
CA ASN A 116 7.14 7.29 5.46
C ASN A 116 8.37 7.17 4.56
N GLY A 117 8.49 8.03 3.55
CA GLY A 117 9.56 7.93 2.56
C GLY A 117 10.93 8.18 3.17
N ALA A 118 10.99 9.10 4.14
CA ALA A 118 12.22 9.48 4.82
C ALA A 118 12.85 8.31 5.60
N PHE A 119 12.04 7.43 6.18
CA PHE A 119 12.53 6.20 6.83
C PHE A 119 13.35 5.31 5.86
N PHE A 120 13.02 5.34 4.57
CA PHE A 120 13.70 4.60 3.52
C PHE A 120 14.71 5.44 2.72
N GLY A 121 15.03 6.66 3.18
CA GLY A 121 15.92 7.58 2.45
C GLY A 121 15.33 8.09 1.13
N LEU A 122 14.01 7.96 0.92
CA LEU A 122 13.33 8.40 -0.29
C LEU A 122 12.90 9.86 -0.14
N ASN A 123 13.20 10.70 -1.15
CA ASN A 123 12.70 12.07 -1.21
C ASN A 123 11.20 12.10 -1.63
N LEU A 124 10.35 11.55 -0.76
CA LEU A 124 8.95 11.22 -1.02
C LEU A 124 8.09 11.56 0.20
N ARG A 125 6.95 12.22 -0.04
CA ARG A 125 5.87 12.40 0.94
C ARG A 125 4.75 11.42 0.67
N ARG A 126 4.76 10.33 1.44
CA ARG A 126 3.81 9.23 1.31
C ARG A 126 3.74 8.46 2.62
N THR A 127 3.23 9.09 3.67
CA THR A 127 2.97 8.40 4.93
C THR A 127 1.87 7.37 4.74
N ARG A 128 2.07 6.18 5.31
CA ARG A 128 1.12 5.06 5.35
C ARG A 128 1.11 4.36 6.68
N TRP A 129 -0.05 3.82 7.01
CA TRP A 129 -0.31 3.08 8.23
C TRP A 129 -0.53 1.62 7.87
N PHE A 130 0.01 0.73 8.70
CA PHE A 130 -0.02 -0.71 8.50
C PHE A 130 -0.48 -1.38 9.78
N GLU A 131 -1.69 -1.94 9.76
CA GLU A 131 -2.17 -2.86 10.79
C GLU A 131 -1.64 -4.25 10.48
N THR A 132 -1.11 -4.95 11.47
CA THR A 132 -0.54 -6.29 11.29
C THR A 132 -1.05 -7.24 12.37
N SER A 133 -1.32 -8.49 11.99
CA SER A 133 -1.70 -9.56 12.95
C SER A 133 -0.51 -10.14 13.71
N PHE A 134 0.68 -9.58 13.50
CA PHE A 134 1.95 -10.00 14.06
C PHE A 134 2.74 -8.78 14.52
N ILE A 135 3.70 -9.00 15.42
CA ILE A 135 4.51 -7.92 15.98
C ILE A 135 5.48 -7.42 14.93
N VAL A 136 5.38 -6.12 14.62
CA VAL A 136 6.37 -5.38 13.85
C VAL A 136 7.21 -4.55 14.83
N PRO A 137 8.55 -4.51 14.70
CA PRO A 137 9.38 -3.71 15.58
C PRO A 137 8.98 -2.23 15.55
N PHE A 138 8.97 -1.60 16.73
CA PHE A 138 8.80 -0.15 16.83
C PHE A 138 9.91 0.58 16.07
N VAL A 139 9.51 1.60 15.31
CA VAL A 139 10.44 2.45 14.55
C VAL A 139 10.24 3.91 14.93
N LEU A 140 11.34 4.60 15.25
CA LEU A 140 11.33 6.05 15.39
C LEU A 140 11.43 6.67 14.00
N LEU A 141 10.32 7.23 13.50
CA LEU A 141 10.31 7.83 12.18
C LEU A 141 11.07 9.16 12.16
N PRO A 142 11.94 9.39 11.15
CA PRO A 142 12.49 10.70 10.92
C PRO A 142 11.36 11.67 10.54
N ALA A 143 11.47 12.92 11.02
CA ALA A 143 10.55 13.98 10.64
C ALA A 143 10.60 14.18 9.12
N GLU A 144 9.43 14.27 8.47
CA GLU A 144 9.37 14.72 7.09
C GLU A 144 9.80 16.20 7.07
N GLY A 145 11.03 16.48 6.61
CA GLY A 145 11.58 17.83 6.54
C GLY A 145 10.62 18.83 5.84
N PRO A 146 10.72 20.13 6.12
CA PRO A 146 9.70 21.12 5.75
C PRO A 146 9.37 21.09 4.25
N SER A 147 8.08 20.94 3.93
CA SER A 147 7.63 21.03 2.54
C SER A 147 7.51 22.49 2.16
N ARG A 148 8.34 22.95 1.21
CA ARG A 148 8.01 24.16 0.45
C ARG A 148 7.14 23.84 -0.77
N PHE A 149 6.80 22.56 -0.98
CA PHE A 149 5.98 22.11 -2.10
C PHE A 149 4.58 22.73 -2.01
N ARG A 150 4.15 23.37 -3.10
CA ARG A 150 2.78 23.84 -3.28
C ARG A 150 2.17 23.09 -4.45
N MET A 151 0.93 22.63 -4.30
CA MET A 151 0.17 22.07 -5.42
C MET A 151 0.01 23.12 -6.52
N GLY A 152 0.05 22.70 -7.79
CA GLY A 152 -0.16 23.58 -8.94
C GLY A 152 1.09 24.27 -9.52
N ARG A 153 2.29 24.06 -8.94
CA ARG A 153 3.56 24.50 -9.55
C ARG A 153 4.40 23.30 -10.02
N ARG A 154 5.30 23.53 -10.97
CA ARG A 154 6.32 22.53 -11.35
C ARG A 154 7.26 22.27 -10.15
N PRO A 155 7.45 21.02 -9.70
CA PRO A 155 8.37 20.71 -8.60
C PRO A 155 9.80 21.10 -8.94
N ALA A 156 10.51 21.73 -8.00
CA ALA A 156 11.95 21.92 -8.11
C ALA A 156 12.70 20.58 -7.92
N THR A 157 13.95 20.50 -8.36
CA THR A 157 14.76 19.26 -8.29
C THR A 157 14.92 18.72 -6.87
N HIS A 158 14.93 19.61 -5.87
CA HIS A 158 15.07 19.25 -4.46
C HIS A 158 13.72 19.04 -3.74
N ASP A 159 12.59 19.48 -4.34
CA ASP A 159 11.27 19.33 -3.73
C ASP A 159 10.93 17.84 -3.58
N PRO A 160 10.30 17.41 -2.47
CA PRO A 160 9.87 16.03 -2.32
C PRO A 160 8.81 15.65 -3.36
N VAL A 161 8.83 14.39 -3.79
CA VAL A 161 7.78 13.83 -4.64
C VAL A 161 6.50 13.67 -3.83
N VAL A 162 5.38 14.16 -4.38
CA VAL A 162 4.03 14.01 -3.79
C VAL A 162 3.11 13.40 -4.87
N PRO A 163 3.07 12.07 -5.02
CA PRO A 163 2.39 11.43 -6.13
C PRO A 163 0.91 11.28 -5.81
N VAL A 164 0.14 12.36 -5.82
CA VAL A 164 -1.30 12.36 -5.49
C VAL A 164 -2.10 12.91 -6.65
N GLY A 165 -3.14 12.19 -7.05
CA GLY A 165 -4.02 12.58 -8.16
C GLY A 165 -3.24 12.89 -9.45
N ASN A 166 -3.59 14.01 -10.09
CA ASN A 166 -2.97 14.45 -11.33
C ASN A 166 -1.65 15.22 -11.11
N PHE A 167 -0.60 14.53 -10.66
CA PHE A 167 0.69 15.16 -10.35
C PHE A 167 1.64 15.26 -11.58
N SER A 168 2.66 16.10 -11.47
CA SER A 168 3.72 16.28 -12.50
C SER A 168 5.04 15.63 -12.08
N GLY A 169 5.94 15.37 -13.03
CA GLY A 169 7.24 14.75 -12.73
C GLY A 169 7.17 13.22 -12.62
N VAL A 170 6.35 12.57 -13.45
CA VAL A 170 6.12 11.11 -13.45
C VAL A 170 7.43 10.31 -13.48
N ALA A 171 8.38 10.66 -14.37
CA ALA A 171 9.67 9.97 -14.45
C ALA A 171 10.45 10.02 -13.13
N ARG A 172 10.45 11.19 -12.46
CA ARG A 172 11.08 11.35 -11.14
C ARG A 172 10.34 10.55 -10.06
N ALA A 173 9.01 10.52 -10.10
CA ALA A 173 8.23 9.72 -9.16
C ALA A 173 8.51 8.22 -9.33
N ARG A 174 8.60 7.72 -10.56
CA ARG A 174 9.03 6.34 -10.86
C ARG A 174 10.38 6.03 -10.24
N GLN A 175 11.36 6.90 -10.46
CA GLN A 175 12.72 6.76 -9.90
C GLN A 175 12.71 6.75 -8.37
N VAL A 176 12.04 7.72 -7.74
CA VAL A 176 12.01 7.87 -6.28
C VAL A 176 11.24 6.75 -5.60
N MET A 177 10.13 6.28 -6.19
CA MET A 177 9.35 5.18 -5.63
C MET A 177 9.95 3.80 -5.96
N GLY A 178 10.88 3.71 -6.91
CA GLY A 178 11.42 2.44 -7.39
C GLY A 178 10.39 1.62 -8.17
N ILE A 179 9.56 2.30 -8.98
CA ILE A 179 8.46 1.74 -9.77
C ILE A 179 8.56 2.27 -11.20
N ASP A 180 9.09 1.49 -12.14
CA ASP A 180 9.26 1.91 -13.53
C ASP A 180 8.12 1.48 -14.47
N TRP A 181 7.32 0.49 -14.07
CA TRP A 181 6.26 -0.11 -14.90
C TRP A 181 4.92 0.63 -14.89
N MET A 182 4.63 1.43 -13.86
CA MET A 182 3.31 2.04 -13.66
C MET A 182 3.10 3.36 -14.41
N THR A 183 1.86 3.63 -14.83
CA THR A 183 1.37 4.93 -15.31
C THR A 183 1.28 5.95 -14.17
N ARG A 184 1.05 7.24 -14.51
CA ARG A 184 0.82 8.29 -13.50
C ARG A 184 -0.33 7.96 -12.56
N THR A 185 -1.45 7.49 -13.10
CA THR A 185 -2.65 7.17 -12.31
C THR A 185 -2.36 6.04 -11.34
N GLU A 186 -1.73 4.96 -11.80
CA GLU A 186 -1.31 3.83 -10.96
C GLU A 186 -0.31 4.26 -9.88
N LEU A 187 0.72 5.05 -10.24
CA LEU A 187 1.68 5.62 -9.28
C LEU A 187 1.01 6.48 -8.21
N SER A 188 -0.07 7.20 -8.57
CA SER A 188 -0.77 8.05 -7.61
C SER A 188 -1.45 7.25 -6.50
N GLN A 189 -1.76 5.98 -6.74
CA GLN A 189 -2.41 5.06 -5.81
C GLN A 189 -1.40 4.12 -5.13
N ALA A 190 -0.28 3.83 -5.76
CA ALA A 190 0.75 2.92 -5.23
C ALA A 190 1.52 3.44 -4.01
N ILE A 191 2.12 2.52 -3.27
CA ILE A 191 3.16 2.78 -2.28
C ILE A 191 4.52 2.29 -2.83
N PRO A 192 5.66 2.84 -2.38
CA PRO A 192 6.96 2.32 -2.76
C PRO A 192 7.15 0.87 -2.29
N PRO A 193 7.70 -0.03 -3.13
CA PRO A 193 7.98 -1.41 -2.74
C PRO A 193 8.86 -1.53 -1.49
N ALA A 194 9.69 -0.52 -1.19
CA ALA A 194 10.53 -0.50 0.01
C ALA A 194 9.73 -0.69 1.32
N TYR A 195 8.48 -0.21 1.37
CA TYR A 195 7.65 -0.27 2.59
C TYR A 195 7.27 -1.72 2.88
N THR A 196 6.70 -2.39 1.89
CA THR A 196 6.25 -3.78 2.02
C THR A 196 7.39 -4.78 1.95
N GLU A 197 8.53 -4.43 1.34
CA GLU A 197 9.75 -5.22 1.46
C GLU A 197 10.22 -5.28 2.92
N TRP A 198 10.23 -4.14 3.61
CA TRP A 198 10.64 -4.10 5.01
C TRP A 198 9.68 -4.86 5.93
N ILE A 199 8.36 -4.67 5.76
CA ILE A 199 7.34 -5.43 6.50
C ILE A 199 7.43 -6.92 6.19
N GLY A 200 7.57 -7.27 4.91
CA GLY A 200 7.71 -8.65 4.43
C GLY A 200 8.91 -9.36 5.07
N ARG A 201 10.05 -8.68 5.23
CA ARG A 201 11.21 -9.23 5.94
C ARG A 201 10.92 -9.52 7.42
N GLN A 202 10.13 -8.69 8.10
CA GLN A 202 9.73 -8.96 9.49
C GLN A 202 8.83 -10.19 9.55
N LEU A 203 7.87 -10.29 8.64
CA LEU A 203 6.96 -11.42 8.54
C LEU A 203 7.71 -12.72 8.25
N MET A 204 8.61 -12.73 7.27
CA MET A 204 9.46 -13.89 6.93
C MET A 204 10.27 -14.38 8.13
N ALA A 205 10.83 -13.46 8.92
CA ALA A 205 11.60 -13.80 10.11
C ALA A 205 10.76 -14.50 11.18
N ILE A 206 9.46 -14.18 11.27
CA ILE A 206 8.53 -14.82 12.21
C ILE A 206 8.10 -16.20 11.68
N MET A 207 7.82 -16.30 10.37
CA MET A 207 7.32 -17.52 9.74
C MET A 207 8.38 -18.62 9.63
N THR A 208 9.66 -18.26 9.50
CA THR A 208 10.78 -19.22 9.40
C THR A 208 11.20 -19.79 10.76
N ARG A 209 10.74 -19.19 11.87
CA ARG A 209 11.04 -19.63 13.24
C ARG A 209 9.99 -20.59 13.81
N ARG A 210 8.95 -20.91 13.05
CA ARG A 210 7.89 -21.87 13.38
C ARG A 210 8.17 -23.18 12.68
#